data_AF-A0A2V7I7N6-F1
#
_entry.id   AF-A0A2V7I7N6-F1
#
_cell.length_a   1.000
_cell.length_b   1.000
_cell.length_c   1.000
_cell.angle_alpha   90.00
_cell.angle_beta   90.00
_cell.angle_gamma   90.00
#
_symmetry.space_group_name_H-M   'P 1'
#
loop_
_entity.id
_entity.type
_entity.pdbx_description
1 polymer ?
#
loop_
_entity_poly.entity_id
_entity_poly.type
_entity_poly.pdbx_seq_one_letter_code
_entity_poly.pdbx_strand_id
1 'polypeptide(L)'
;MPSGRDLLVETAWLAEHLDDPGVRVPACTVYLHPADVPGGYRIESGRARWAQGHIPGAGFADLHEELSDRTSRLRFMMPSAAQFAEAMGRYGVGQGVRVVLYDRFVNMWAARVLTSTAS
;
A
#
# COMPACT_ATOMS: atom_id res chain seq x y z
N MET A 1 29.64 -1.01 3.18
CA MET A 1 28.19 -0.95 3.49
C MET A 1 27.57 0.06 2.54
N PRO A 2 26.64 -0.29 1.65
CA PRO A 2 25.80 0.73 1.01
C PRO A 2 24.99 1.40 2.13
N SER A 3 25.28 2.67 2.36
CA SER A 3 24.65 3.54 3.35
C SER A 3 23.42 4.19 2.73
N GLY A 4 22.24 3.78 3.18
CA GLY A 4 20.95 4.34 2.75
C GLY A 4 20.10 3.31 2.02
N ARG A 5 18.95 2.93 2.60
CA ARG A 5 17.91 2.26 1.83
C ARG A 5 17.32 3.32 0.91
N ASP A 6 17.58 3.21 -0.39
CA ASP A 6 16.81 3.97 -1.37
C ASP A 6 15.34 3.54 -1.23
N LEU A 7 14.52 4.44 -0.69
CA LEU A 7 13.09 4.21 -0.42
C LEU A 7 12.22 4.40 -1.67
N LEU A 8 12.84 4.80 -2.78
CA LEU A 8 12.20 5.05 -4.07
C LEU A 8 12.90 4.21 -5.13
N VAL A 9 12.13 3.79 -6.14
CA VAL A 9 12.64 3.11 -7.33
C VAL A 9 12.15 3.85 -8.57
N GLU A 10 12.97 3.83 -9.61
CA GLU A 10 12.59 4.37 -10.92
C GLU A 10 11.58 3.48 -11.62
N THR A 11 10.73 4.09 -12.44
CA THR A 11 9.72 3.35 -13.22
C THR A 11 10.34 2.38 -14.22
N ALA A 12 11.50 2.73 -14.79
CA ALA A 12 12.27 1.84 -15.67
C ALA A 12 12.76 0.59 -14.93
N TRP A 13 13.31 0.75 -13.72
CA TRP A 13 13.70 -0.39 -12.89
C TRP A 13 12.50 -1.28 -12.59
N LEU A 14 11.36 -0.69 -12.22
CA LEU A 14 10.16 -1.47 -11.92
C LEU A 14 9.70 -2.28 -13.15
N ALA A 15 9.70 -1.67 -14.34
CA ALA A 15 9.31 -2.34 -15.57
C ALA A 15 10.18 -3.56 -15.89
N GLU A 16 11.50 -3.48 -15.64
CA GLU A 16 12.45 -4.58 -15.84
C GLU A 16 12.26 -5.74 -14.83
N HIS A 17 11.61 -5.49 -13.69
CA HIS A 17 11.50 -6.45 -12.58
C HIS A 17 10.05 -6.90 -12.31
N LEU A 18 9.10 -6.63 -13.21
CA LEU A 18 7.69 -7.03 -13.01
C LEU A 18 7.50 -8.55 -12.90
N ASP A 19 8.32 -9.31 -13.62
CA ASP A 19 8.26 -10.78 -13.62
C ASP A 19 9.18 -11.43 -12.56
N ASP A 20 9.90 -10.62 -11.77
CA ASP A 20 10.78 -11.13 -10.72
C ASP A 20 9.94 -11.73 -9.57
N PRO A 21 10.07 -13.04 -9.25
CA PRO A 21 9.34 -13.65 -8.16
C PRO A 21 9.68 -13.06 -6.79
N GLY A 22 10.82 -12.39 -6.65
CA GLY A 22 11.26 -11.65 -5.47
C GLY A 22 10.69 -10.24 -5.35
N VAL A 23 9.90 -9.76 -6.33
CA VAL A 23 9.31 -8.41 -6.30
C VAL A 23 7.79 -8.48 -6.18
N ARG A 24 7.22 -7.67 -5.28
CA ARG A 24 5.76 -7.49 -5.15
C ARG A 24 5.40 -6.03 -5.25
N VAL A 25 4.38 -5.73 -6.04
CA VAL A 25 4.01 -4.36 -6.41
C VAL A 25 2.58 -4.02 -5.94
N PRO A 26 2.27 -4.02 -4.62
CA PRO A 26 0.92 -3.72 -4.17
C PRO A 26 0.55 -2.25 -4.40
N ALA A 27 -0.61 -2.02 -5.02
CA ALA A 27 -1.26 -0.72 -5.00
C ALA A 27 -1.97 -0.49 -3.65
N CYS A 28 -1.96 0.73 -3.14
CA CYS A 28 -2.59 1.07 -1.85
C CYS A 28 -3.42 2.36 -1.91
N THR A 29 -4.01 2.65 -3.07
CA THR A 29 -4.74 3.90 -3.30
C THR A 29 -5.99 4.01 -2.44
N VAL A 30 -6.13 5.12 -1.73
CA VAL A 30 -7.36 5.53 -1.05
C VAL A 30 -7.82 6.88 -1.58
N TYR A 31 -9.10 7.00 -1.89
CA TYR A 31 -9.72 8.25 -2.30
C TYR A 31 -10.39 8.91 -1.10
N LEU A 32 -10.11 10.20 -0.91
CA LEU A 32 -10.78 11.04 0.07
C LEU A 32 -11.73 11.97 -0.67
N HIS A 33 -13.01 11.86 -0.35
CA HIS A 33 -14.05 12.72 -0.89
C HIS A 33 -14.49 13.71 0.17
N PRO A 34 -14.78 14.98 -0.16
CA PRO A 34 -15.44 15.89 0.78
C PRO A 34 -16.73 15.27 1.32
N ALA A 35 -16.98 15.42 2.62
CA ALA A 35 -18.23 15.01 3.24
C ALA A 35 -19.14 16.23 3.48
N ASP A 36 -20.43 15.98 3.75
CA ASP A 36 -21.44 17.01 4.00
C ASP A 36 -21.28 17.75 5.34
N VAL A 37 -20.16 17.54 6.04
CA VAL A 37 -19.81 18.23 7.28
C VAL A 37 -18.51 19.03 7.08
N PRO A 38 -18.41 20.26 7.63
CA PRO A 38 -17.19 21.07 7.51
C PRO A 38 -15.94 20.31 7.98
N GLY A 39 -14.92 20.21 7.11
CA GLY A 39 -13.67 19.49 7.40
C GLY A 39 -13.80 17.95 7.38
N GLY A 40 -14.98 17.41 7.06
CA GLY A 40 -15.21 15.99 6.94
C GLY A 40 -14.75 15.43 5.60
N TYR A 41 -14.35 14.16 5.62
CA TYR A 41 -14.06 13.38 4.42
C TYR A 41 -14.67 11.99 4.51
N ARG A 42 -15.19 11.51 3.38
CA ARG A 42 -15.58 10.11 3.16
C ARG A 42 -14.40 9.37 2.55
N ILE A 43 -14.07 8.22 3.11
CA ILE A 43 -13.05 7.32 2.57
C ILE A 43 -13.69 6.41 1.52
N GLU A 44 -12.95 6.17 0.45
CA GLU A 44 -13.26 5.14 -0.53
C GLU A 44 -12.01 4.34 -0.88
N SER A 45 -12.13 3.01 -0.81
CA SER A 45 -11.08 2.10 -1.26
C SER A 45 -10.87 2.23 -2.77
N GLY A 46 -9.62 2.32 -3.21
CA GLY A 46 -9.28 2.34 -4.63
C GLY A 46 -9.42 0.99 -5.35
N ARG A 47 -9.84 -0.08 -4.66
CA ARG A 47 -9.89 -1.45 -5.18
C ARG A 47 -10.67 -1.56 -6.50
N ALA A 48 -11.83 -0.91 -6.58
CA ALA A 48 -12.67 -0.95 -7.77
C ALA A 48 -11.96 -0.35 -9.01
N ARG A 49 -11.21 0.74 -8.82
CA ARG A 49 -10.43 1.37 -9.90
C ARG A 49 -9.15 0.61 -10.23
N TRP A 50 -8.49 0.03 -9.22
CA TRP A 50 -7.39 -0.90 -9.44
C TRP A 50 -7.84 -2.08 -10.32
N ALA A 51 -9.00 -2.66 -10.07
CA ALA A 51 -9.53 -3.77 -10.88
C ALA A 51 -9.79 -3.38 -12.35
N GLN A 52 -10.09 -2.11 -12.63
CA GLN A 52 -10.28 -1.59 -13.99
C GLN A 52 -8.95 -1.33 -14.73
N GLY A 53 -7.85 -1.16 -13.99
CA GLY A 53 -6.53 -0.97 -14.57
C GLY A 53 -5.47 -0.83 -13.48
N HIS A 54 -4.40 -1.60 -13.61
CA HIS A 54 -3.27 -1.63 -12.68
C HIS A 54 -2.02 -2.16 -13.38
N ILE A 55 -0.87 -2.04 -12.71
CA ILE A 55 0.38 -2.66 -13.16
C ILE A 55 0.17 -4.20 -13.19
N PRO A 56 0.55 -4.91 -14.26
CA PRO A 56 0.44 -6.37 -14.31
C PRO A 56 1.08 -7.06 -13.10
N GLY A 57 0.40 -8.05 -12.54
CA GLY A 57 0.88 -8.79 -11.35
C GLY A 57 0.82 -8.02 -10.02
N ALA A 58 0.44 -6.74 -10.03
CA ALA A 58 0.27 -5.95 -8.82
C ALA A 58 -0.87 -6.49 -7.96
N GLY A 59 -0.68 -6.61 -6.64
CA GLY A 59 -1.78 -6.79 -5.70
C GLY A 59 -2.48 -5.46 -5.37
N PHE A 60 -3.54 -5.50 -4.57
CA PHE A 60 -4.14 -4.30 -3.98
C PHE A 60 -4.20 -4.43 -2.46
N ALA A 61 -3.27 -3.79 -1.77
CA ALA A 61 -3.23 -3.73 -0.32
C ALA A 61 -4.20 -2.65 0.17
N ASP A 62 -5.38 -3.06 0.63
CA ASP A 62 -6.43 -2.12 1.01
C ASP A 62 -6.07 -1.45 2.33
N LEU A 63 -5.62 -0.20 2.23
CA LEU A 63 -5.21 0.55 3.40
C LEU A 63 -6.37 0.76 4.38
N HIS A 64 -7.59 0.99 3.88
CA HIS A 64 -8.74 1.30 4.72
C HIS A 64 -9.29 0.04 5.39
N GLU A 65 -9.45 -1.03 4.62
CA GLU A 65 -10.13 -2.25 5.07
C GLU A 65 -9.20 -3.30 5.69
N GLU A 66 -7.91 -3.32 5.34
CA GLU A 66 -6.99 -4.40 5.71
C GLU A 66 -5.77 -3.92 6.50
N LEU A 67 -5.18 -2.78 6.13
CA LEU A 67 -3.97 -2.25 6.78
C LEU A 67 -4.25 -1.13 7.78
N SER A 68 -5.46 -1.10 8.34
CA SER A 68 -5.85 -0.18 9.43
C SER A 68 -6.51 -0.94 10.56
N ASP A 69 -6.31 -0.48 11.80
CA ASP A 69 -7.08 -0.97 12.94
C ASP A 69 -8.55 -0.54 12.80
N ARG A 70 -9.43 -1.53 12.61
CA ARG A 70 -10.87 -1.35 12.42
C ARG A 70 -11.66 -1.27 13.72
N THR A 71 -11.02 -1.55 14.86
CA THR A 71 -11.65 -1.45 16.18
C THR A 71 -11.59 -0.02 16.72
N SER A 72 -10.69 0.80 16.19
CA SER A 72 -10.59 2.22 16.53
C SER A 72 -11.71 3.05 15.91
N ARG A 73 -12.17 4.06 16.64
CA ARG A 73 -13.04 5.12 16.10
C ARG A 73 -12.28 6.10 15.19
N LEU A 74 -10.95 6.07 15.25
CA LEU A 74 -10.08 6.92 14.43
C LEU A 74 -9.71 6.19 13.13
N ARG A 75 -9.70 6.94 12.03
CA ARG A 75 -9.38 6.42 10.70
C ARG A 75 -7.87 6.23 10.55
N PHE A 76 -7.46 5.19 9.82
CA PHE A 76 -6.07 4.89 9.45
C PHE A 76 -5.11 4.56 10.60
N MET A 77 -5.64 4.18 11.77
CA MET A 77 -4.82 3.75 12.89
C MET A 77 -3.96 2.54 12.54
N MET A 78 -2.78 2.46 13.17
CA MET A 78 -1.83 1.39 12.92
C MET A 78 -2.47 0.03 13.27
N PRO A 79 -2.52 -0.94 12.35
CA PRO A 79 -2.97 -2.29 12.65
C PRO A 79 -1.97 -2.99 13.59
N SER A 80 -2.38 -4.09 14.20
CA SER A 80 -1.43 -4.95 14.90
C SER A 80 -0.42 -5.56 13.90
N ALA A 81 0.78 -5.91 14.38
CA ALA A 81 1.79 -6.57 13.55
C ALA A 81 1.27 -7.88 12.93
N ALA A 82 0.45 -8.64 13.67
CA ALA A 82 -0.17 -9.87 13.18
C ALA A 82 -1.15 -9.60 12.02
N GLN A 83 -2.05 -8.61 12.18
CA GLN A 83 -2.98 -8.21 11.13
C GLN A 83 -2.23 -7.73 9.88
N PHE A 84 -1.18 -6.92 10.08
CA PHE A 84 -0.37 -6.43 8.97
C PHE A 84 0.33 -7.57 8.22
N ALA A 85 0.99 -8.47 8.94
CA ALA A 85 1.67 -9.62 8.37
C ALA A 85 0.72 -10.56 7.63
N GLU A 86 -0.48 -10.82 8.17
CA GLU A 86 -1.52 -11.61 7.53
C GLU A 86 -2.00 -10.96 6.23
N ALA A 87 -2.32 -9.66 6.27
CA ALA A 87 -2.76 -8.92 5.10
C ALA A 87 -1.70 -8.90 3.99
N MET A 88 -0.45 -8.59 4.33
CA MET A 88 0.65 -8.55 3.35
C MET A 88 1.05 -9.94 2.86
N GLY A 89 0.96 -10.97 3.71
CA GLY A 89 1.22 -12.36 3.34
C GLY A 89 0.27 -12.88 2.25
N ARG A 90 -1.00 -12.44 2.26
CA ARG A 90 -1.96 -12.73 1.18
C ARG A 90 -1.54 -12.18 -0.19
N TYR A 91 -0.67 -11.17 -0.21
CA TYR A 91 -0.09 -10.60 -1.43
C TYR A 91 1.30 -11.17 -1.76
N GLY A 92 1.70 -12.27 -1.11
CA GLY A 92 2.98 -12.92 -1.34
C GLY A 92 4.18 -12.14 -0.82
N VAL A 93 3.94 -11.23 0.14
CA VAL A 93 5.00 -10.49 0.83
C VAL A 93 5.49 -11.30 2.02
N GLY A 94 6.79 -11.56 2.05
CA GLY A 94 7.45 -12.33 3.09
C GLY A 94 8.95 -12.02 3.13
N GLN A 95 9.71 -12.86 3.82
CA GLN A 95 11.17 -12.70 3.92
C GLN A 95 11.83 -12.78 2.55
N GLY A 96 12.80 -11.90 2.29
CA GLY A 96 13.53 -11.85 1.02
C GLY A 96 12.77 -11.22 -0.16
N VAL A 97 11.51 -10.82 0.03
CA VAL A 97 10.71 -10.15 -1.01
C VAL A 97 10.91 -8.63 -0.93
N ARG A 98 11.22 -8.00 -2.06
CA ARG A 98 11.22 -6.55 -2.20
C ARG A 98 9.81 -6.07 -2.52
N VAL A 99 9.28 -5.19 -1.67
CA VAL A 99 7.95 -4.58 -1.86
C VAL A 99 8.11 -3.19 -2.47
N VAL A 100 7.41 -2.93 -3.57
CA VAL A 100 7.30 -1.62 -4.21
C VAL A 100 5.86 -1.15 -4.13
N LEU A 101 5.59 -0.21 -3.24
CA LEU A 101 4.26 0.37 -3.06
C LEU A 101 4.03 1.53 -4.03
N TYR A 102 2.83 1.62 -4.59
CA TYR A 102 2.41 2.78 -5.36
C TYR A 102 0.97 3.16 -5.04
N ASP A 103 0.64 4.43 -5.30
CA ASP A 103 -0.74 4.91 -5.31
C ASP A 103 -0.96 5.92 -6.44
N ARG A 104 -2.22 6.22 -6.72
CA ARG A 104 -2.61 7.15 -7.80
C ARG A 104 -2.83 8.59 -7.30
N PHE A 105 -2.54 8.89 -6.03
CA PHE A 105 -2.85 10.18 -5.42
C PHE A 105 -1.73 10.64 -4.49
N VAL A 106 -0.83 11.48 -5.03
CA VAL A 106 0.25 12.19 -4.31
C VAL A 106 1.22 11.31 -3.52
N ASN A 107 1.26 9.99 -3.74
CA ASN A 107 2.17 9.03 -3.09
C ASN A 107 2.07 8.97 -1.56
N MET A 108 1.06 9.62 -0.98
CA MET A 108 0.90 9.77 0.47
C MET A 108 0.60 8.43 1.15
N TRP A 109 -0.09 7.53 0.45
CA TRP A 109 -0.48 6.25 1.00
C TRP A 109 0.64 5.22 0.90
N ALA A 110 1.40 5.25 -0.20
CA ALA A 110 2.61 4.45 -0.35
C ALA A 110 3.62 4.75 0.78
N ALA A 111 3.85 6.03 1.07
CA ALA A 111 4.73 6.45 2.17
C ALA A 111 4.24 5.96 3.55
N ARG A 112 2.92 5.97 3.80
CA ARG A 112 2.35 5.46 5.06
C ARG A 112 2.53 3.95 5.21
N VAL A 113 2.25 3.17 4.17
CA VAL A 113 2.38 1.70 4.26
C VAL A 113 3.84 1.29 4.44
N LEU A 114 4.78 2.03 3.83
CA LEU A 114 6.21 1.79 3.98
C LEU A 114 6.66 1.86 5.45
N THR A 115 6.21 2.84 6.24
CA THR A 115 6.61 2.92 7.66
C THR A 115 6.07 1.75 8.50
N SER A 116 4.92 1.17 8.12
CA SER A 116 4.38 -0.04 8.74
C SER A 116 5.19 -1.30 8.44
N THR A 117 5.97 -1.34 7.36
CA THR A 117 6.86 -2.48 7.03
C THR A 117 8.22 -2.43 7.74
N ALA A 118 8.55 -1.30 8.38
CA ALA A 118 9.87 -1.06 8.97
C ALA A 118 9.95 -1.34 10.48
N SER A 119 8.88 -1.90 11.07
CA SER A 119 8.78 -2.22 12.51
C SER A 119 8.92 -3.71 12.78
#